data_AF-A0A920CD94-F1
#
_entry.id   AF-A0A920CD94-F1
#
_cell.length_a   1.000
_cell.length_b   1.000
_cell.length_c   1.000
_cell.angle_alpha   90.00
_cell.angle_beta   90.00
_cell.angle_gamma   90.00
#
_symmetry.space_group_name_H-M   'P 1'
#
loop_
_entity.id
_entity.type
_entity.pdbx_description
1 polymer ?
#
loop_
_entity_poly.entity_id
_entity_poly.type
_entity_poly.pdbx_seq_one_letter_code
_entity_poly.pdbx_strand_id
1 'polypeptide(L)'
;MTLGKITLTNDEINEYNRLKQKIRDARTRLEVSLYTKQAEQILEKGRLRYVSKLEQNKPEIKGIQEKSKMQDKKVKLSAYTAANQSYALPQSIKRSAFMGKLAKSNSGR
;
A
#
# COMPACT_ATOMS: atom_id res chain seq x y z
N MET A 1 20.77 14.58 -7.23
CA MET A 1 20.08 13.36 -7.68
C MET A 1 18.69 13.74 -8.15
N THR A 2 18.41 13.70 -9.45
CA THR A 2 17.05 13.90 -9.97
C THR A 2 16.25 12.63 -9.70
N LEU A 3 15.25 12.72 -8.81
CA LEU A 3 14.25 11.66 -8.61
C LEU A 3 13.74 11.23 -9.99
N GLY A 4 14.00 9.98 -10.36
CA GLY A 4 13.63 9.46 -11.66
C GLY A 4 12.12 9.56 -11.88
N LYS A 5 11.71 9.94 -13.09
CA LYS A 5 10.28 9.99 -13.44
C LYS A 5 9.78 8.55 -13.60
N ILE A 6 8.55 8.28 -13.11
CA ILE A 6 7.85 7.04 -13.44
C ILE A 6 7.68 7.02 -14.97
N THR A 7 8.34 6.07 -15.62
CA THR A 7 8.29 5.93 -17.08
C THR A 7 7.33 4.79 -17.41
N LEU A 8 6.21 5.15 -18.03
CA LEU A 8 5.27 4.18 -18.61
C LEU A 8 5.77 3.73 -19.98
N THR A 9 5.40 2.52 -20.39
CA THR A 9 5.65 2.09 -21.78
C THR A 9 4.69 2.80 -22.73
N ASN A 10 5.02 2.86 -24.03
CA ASN A 10 4.13 3.47 -25.02
C ASN A 10 2.75 2.81 -25.04
N ASP A 11 2.68 1.50 -24.88
CA ASP A 11 1.42 0.76 -24.84
C ASP A 11 0.56 1.16 -23.62
N GLU A 12 1.18 1.31 -22.45
CA GLU A 12 0.50 1.75 -21.23
C GLU A 12 -0.01 3.19 -21.34
N ILE A 13 0.76 4.07 -22.01
CA ILE A 13 0.33 5.44 -22.29
C ILE A 13 -0.88 5.44 -23.22
N ASN A 14 -0.87 4.60 -24.27
CA ASN A 14 -1.97 4.48 -25.21
C ASN A 14 -3.23 3.94 -24.52
N GLU A 15 -3.09 2.93 -23.68
CA GLU A 15 -4.19 2.34 -22.92
C GLU A 15 -4.76 3.33 -21.90
N TYR A 16 -3.91 4.03 -21.16
CA TYR A 16 -4.32 5.10 -20.24
C TYR A 16 -5.08 6.22 -20.97
N ASN A 17 -4.60 6.65 -22.13
CA ASN A 17 -5.29 7.66 -22.95
C ASN A 17 -6.65 7.16 -23.45
N ARG A 18 -6.76 5.88 -23.82
CA ARG A 18 -8.02 5.26 -24.19
C ARG A 18 -9.00 5.23 -23.02
N LEU A 19 -8.55 4.90 -21.82
CA LEU A 19 -9.37 4.93 -20.60
C LEU A 19 -9.82 6.36 -20.25
N LYS A 20 -8.94 7.35 -20.42
CA LYS A 20 -9.29 8.77 -20.25
C LYS A 20 -10.42 9.20 -21.20
N GLN A 21 -10.41 8.72 -22.44
CA GLN A 21 -11.51 8.96 -23.37
C GLN A 21 -12.79 8.27 -22.92
N LYS A 22 -12.72 6.99 -22.53
CA LYS A 22 -13.89 6.24 -22.01
C LYS A 22 -14.52 6.88 -20.78
N ILE A 23 -13.72 7.46 -19.88
CA ILE A 23 -14.22 8.19 -18.71
C ILE A 23 -15.01 9.44 -19.14
N ARG A 24 -14.54 10.17 -20.16
CA ARG A 24 -15.26 11.34 -20.70
C ARG A 24 -16.58 10.94 -21.37
N ASP A 25 -16.60 9.79 -22.03
CA ASP A 25 -17.77 9.30 -22.77
C ASP A 25 -18.73 8.45 -21.91
N ALA A 26 -18.35 8.16 -20.64
CA ALA A 26 -19.13 7.34 -19.73
C ALA A 26 -20.46 8.00 -19.38
N ARG A 27 -21.54 7.21 -19.35
CA ARG A 27 -22.90 7.70 -19.07
C ARG A 27 -23.26 7.54 -17.60
N THR A 28 -22.61 6.61 -16.91
CA THR A 28 -22.94 6.26 -15.53
C THR A 28 -21.75 6.40 -14.58
N ARG A 29 -22.04 6.63 -13.29
CA ARG A 29 -21.02 6.69 -12.24
C ARG A 29 -20.26 5.37 -12.08
N LEU A 30 -20.91 4.24 -12.37
CA LEU A 30 -20.30 2.91 -12.30
C LEU A 30 -19.22 2.75 -13.38
N GLU A 31 -19.51 3.15 -14.61
CA GLU A 31 -18.54 3.16 -15.71
C GLU A 31 -17.34 4.06 -15.42
N VAL A 32 -17.60 5.28 -14.94
CA VAL A 32 -16.53 6.20 -14.52
C VAL A 32 -15.64 5.56 -13.47
N SER A 33 -16.23 4.95 -12.43
CA SER A 33 -15.48 4.26 -11.37
C SER A 33 -14.66 3.09 -11.90
N LEU A 34 -15.25 2.27 -12.78
CA LEU A 34 -14.57 1.14 -13.40
C LEU A 34 -13.34 1.59 -14.22
N TYR A 35 -13.53 2.54 -15.13
CA TYR A 35 -12.44 3.02 -15.99
C TYR A 35 -11.37 3.78 -15.21
N THR A 36 -11.76 4.51 -14.15
CA THR A 36 -10.82 5.16 -13.24
C THR A 36 -9.95 4.13 -12.52
N LYS A 37 -10.54 3.06 -11.97
CA LYS A 37 -9.78 1.98 -11.34
C LYS A 37 -8.81 1.29 -12.31
N GLN A 38 -9.24 1.08 -13.55
CA GLN A 38 -8.36 0.53 -14.59
C GLN A 38 -7.18 1.48 -14.89
N ALA A 39 -7.42 2.78 -14.95
CA ALA A 39 -6.38 3.77 -15.19
C ALA A 39 -5.38 3.82 -14.02
N GLU A 40 -5.86 3.74 -12.78
CA GLU A 40 -5.03 3.66 -11.57
C GLU A 40 -4.11 2.42 -11.58
N GLN A 41 -4.60 1.27 -12.02
CA GLN A 41 -3.79 0.04 -12.12
C GLN A 41 -2.60 0.20 -13.08
N ILE A 42 -2.79 0.90 -14.21
CA ILE A 42 -1.70 1.18 -15.16
C ILE A 42 -0.63 2.06 -14.51
N LEU A 43 -1.05 3.10 -13.78
CA LEU A 43 -0.13 3.99 -13.07
C LEU A 43 0.60 3.26 -11.95
N GLU A 44 -0.10 2.42 -11.20
CA GLU A 44 0.49 1.63 -10.11
C GLU A 44 1.53 0.63 -10.64
N LYS A 45 1.25 -0.03 -11.78
CA LYS A 45 2.22 -0.89 -12.45
C LYS A 45 3.49 -0.12 -12.84
N GLY A 46 3.34 1.10 -13.36
CA GLY A 46 4.46 2.00 -13.62
C GLY A 46 5.25 2.35 -12.37
N ARG A 47 4.54 2.65 -11.27
CA ARG A 47 5.13 2.96 -9.97
C ARG A 47 5.93 1.78 -9.42
N LEU A 48 5.38 0.57 -9.45
CA LEU A 48 6.04 -0.65 -8.97
C LEU A 48 7.34 -0.94 -9.73
N ARG A 49 7.35 -0.76 -11.06
CA ARG A 49 8.59 -0.88 -11.85
C ARG A 49 9.62 0.17 -11.45
N TYR A 50 9.20 1.40 -11.21
CA TYR A 50 10.10 2.45 -10.77
C TYR A 50 10.70 2.13 -9.39
N VAL A 51 9.88 1.68 -8.43
CA VAL A 51 10.34 1.25 -7.11
C VAL A 51 11.31 0.07 -7.22
N SER A 52 10.99 -0.93 -8.02
CA SER A 52 11.88 -2.08 -8.26
C SER A 52 13.23 -1.66 -8.84
N LYS A 53 13.25 -0.71 -9.79
CA LYS A 53 14.50 -0.13 -10.31
C LYS A 53 15.29 0.61 -9.21
N LEU A 54 14.61 1.35 -8.33
CA LEU A 54 15.29 2.03 -7.22
C LEU A 54 15.90 1.04 -6.23
N GLU A 55 15.23 -0.07 -5.96
CA GLU A 55 15.75 -1.13 -5.09
C GLU A 55 16.99 -1.82 -5.70
N GLN A 56 16.99 -2.07 -7.01
CA GLN A 56 18.15 -2.63 -7.72
C GLN A 56 19.34 -1.67 -7.81
N ASN A 57 19.09 -0.35 -7.86
CA ASN A 57 20.16 0.66 -7.90
C ASN A 57 20.68 1.04 -6.51
N LYS A 58 20.22 0.39 -5.43
CA LYS A 58 20.89 0.51 -4.13
C LYS A 58 22.26 -0.13 -4.27
N PRO A 59 23.36 0.59 -4.01
CA PRO A 59 24.67 -0.03 -3.99
C PRO A 59 24.62 -1.19 -3.00
N GLU A 60 24.99 -2.40 -3.45
CA GLU A 60 25.31 -3.48 -2.54
C GLU A 60 26.34 -2.92 -1.56
N ILE A 61 25.95 -2.74 -0.30
CA ILE A 61 26.91 -2.44 0.77
C ILE A 61 27.72 -3.74 0.95
N LYS A 62 28.71 -3.96 0.08
CA LYS A 62 29.71 -5.04 0.19
C LYS A 62 30.68 -4.70 1.32
N GLY A 63 30.15 -4.61 2.53
CA GLY A 63 30.88 -4.07 3.66
C GLY A 63 30.29 -4.51 4.99
N ILE A 64 30.08 -5.81 5.18
CA ILE A 64 30.57 -6.55 6.35
C ILE A 64 30.77 -8.00 5.86
N GLN A 65 32.03 -8.40 5.65
CA GLN A 65 32.38 -9.81 5.68
C GLN A 65 32.23 -10.27 7.13
N GLU A 66 31.07 -10.81 7.49
CA GLU A 66 30.94 -11.59 8.72
C GLU A 66 31.73 -12.90 8.49
N LYS A 67 33.01 -12.88 8.85
CA LYS A 67 33.75 -14.11 9.13
C LYS A 67 33.25 -14.67 10.46
N SER A 68 32.06 -15.27 10.48
CA SER A 68 31.64 -16.15 11.57
C SER A 68 31.71 -17.60 11.07
N LYS A 69 32.89 -18.19 11.28
CA LYS A 69 33.11 -19.63 11.13
C LYS A 69 32.15 -20.39 12.04
N MET A 70 31.68 -21.53 11.53
CA MET A 70 31.03 -22.63 12.24
C MET A 70 31.45 -22.77 13.70
N GLN A 71 30.48 -22.94 14.58
CA GLN A 71 30.54 -23.99 15.61
C GLN A 71 29.11 -24.40 15.98
N ASP A 72 28.69 -25.53 15.42
CA ASP A 72 27.58 -26.34 15.90
C ASP A 72 27.81 -26.67 17.38
N LYS A 73 27.05 -26.03 18.27
CA LYS A 73 26.83 -26.53 19.62
C LYS A 73 25.36 -26.77 19.82
N LYS A 74 25.02 -28.07 19.83
CA LYS A 74 23.74 -28.64 20.24
C LYS A 74 23.26 -28.00 21.53
N VAL A 75 22.29 -27.09 21.44
CA VAL A 75 21.53 -26.66 22.61
C VAL A 75 20.37 -27.63 22.78
N LYS A 76 20.62 -28.71 23.51
CA LYS A 76 19.57 -29.46 24.19
C LYS A 76 19.07 -28.59 25.35
N LEU A 77 17.99 -27.86 25.17
CA LEU A 77 17.23 -27.28 26.28
C LEU A 77 15.97 -28.13 26.45
N SER A 78 16.08 -29.02 27.44
CA SER A 78 15.03 -29.93 27.87
C SER A 78 13.89 -29.15 28.52
N ALA A 79 12.69 -29.64 28.27
CA ALA A 79 11.41 -29.37 28.91
C ALA A 79 11.51 -28.93 30.37
N TYR A 80 10.90 -27.80 30.71
CA TYR A 80 9.96 -27.59 31.83
C TYR A 80 9.33 -26.22 31.66
N THR A 81 8.03 -26.17 31.32
CA THR A 81 6.98 -25.29 31.87
C THR A 81 5.82 -25.16 30.87
N ALA A 82 4.87 -26.08 31.00
CA ALA A 82 3.51 -25.81 30.62
C ALA A 82 2.93 -24.80 31.63
N ALA A 83 2.38 -23.69 31.15
CA ALA A 83 1.41 -22.91 31.89
C ALA A 83 0.49 -22.17 30.91
N ASN A 84 -0.74 -22.65 30.85
CA ASN A 84 -1.92 -22.01 30.26
C ASN A 84 -1.89 -20.47 30.39
N GLN A 85 -1.92 -19.75 29.27
CA GLN A 85 -2.50 -18.41 29.22
C GLN A 85 -3.32 -18.25 27.94
N SER A 86 -4.62 -18.45 28.11
CA SER A 86 -5.68 -18.11 27.16
C SER A 86 -5.72 -16.58 27.01
N TYR A 87 -5.26 -16.04 25.88
CA TYR A 87 -5.54 -14.64 25.55
C TYR A 87 -6.83 -14.57 24.75
N ALA A 88 -7.87 -14.11 25.44
CA ALA A 88 -9.19 -13.84 24.90
C ALA A 88 -9.16 -12.79 23.79
N LEU A 89 -10.01 -12.99 22.78
CA LEU A 89 -10.31 -12.02 21.72
C LEU A 89 -10.73 -10.66 22.32
N PRO A 90 -10.18 -9.52 21.87
CA PRO A 90 -10.70 -8.23 22.28
C PRO A 90 -12.07 -7.99 21.65
N GLN A 91 -13.04 -7.71 22.52
CA GLN A 91 -14.44 -7.48 22.19
C GLN A 91 -14.66 -6.21 21.36
N SER A 92 -15.77 -6.24 20.62
CA SER A 92 -16.32 -5.20 19.76
C SER A 92 -16.27 -3.78 20.36
N ILE A 93 -15.69 -2.83 19.62
CA ILE A 93 -15.83 -1.40 19.91
C ILE A 93 -17.25 -0.96 19.54
N LYS A 94 -18.08 -0.68 20.55
CA LYS A 94 -19.38 -0.03 20.37
C LYS A 94 -19.18 1.48 20.18
N ARG A 95 -19.92 2.00 19.19
CA ARG A 95 -20.00 3.37 18.65
C ARG A 95 -20.07 4.47 19.71
N SER A 96 -19.48 5.63 19.40
CA SER A 96 -20.04 6.92 19.79
C SER A 96 -20.45 7.69 18.52
N ALA A 97 -21.73 8.08 18.45
CA ALA A 97 -22.23 8.98 17.42
C ALA A 97 -21.94 10.41 17.86
N PHE A 98 -21.08 11.12 17.13
CA PHE A 98 -20.84 12.54 17.35
C PHE A 98 -22.05 13.34 16.83
N MET A 99 -23.01 13.63 17.72
CA MET A 99 -24.09 14.58 17.45
C MET A 99 -23.59 16.00 17.69
N GLY A 100 -22.81 16.51 16.74
CA GLY A 100 -22.47 17.93 16.66
C GLY A 100 -23.71 18.72 16.24
N LYS A 101 -24.34 19.41 17.19
CA LYS A 101 -25.43 20.36 16.93
C LYS A 101 -24.90 21.48 16.02
N LEU A 102 -25.32 21.52 14.76
CA LEU A 102 -25.07 22.67 13.89
C LEU A 102 -26.27 23.63 14.01
N ALA A 103 -26.21 24.52 15.01
CA ALA A 103 -27.09 25.67 15.06
C ALA A 103 -26.60 26.69 14.02
N LYS A 104 -27.39 26.92 12.96
CA LYS A 104 -27.31 28.16 12.18
C LYS A 104 -28.54 28.98 12.54
N SER A 105 -28.35 29.94 13.45
CA SER A 105 -29.24 31.09 13.50
C SER A 105 -29.03 31.88 12.21
N ASN A 106 -30.12 32.20 11.53
CA ASN A 106 -30.10 33.28 10.55
C ASN A 106 -31.34 34.14 10.81
N SER A 107 -31.20 35.04 11.78
CA SER A 107 -32.06 36.21 11.91
C SER A 107 -31.51 37.28 10.97
N GLY A 108 -32.21 37.55 9.87
CA GLY A 108 -31.74 38.55 8.92
C GLY A 108 -32.74 38.88 7.83
N ARG A 109 -33.65 39.82 8.16
CA ARG A 109 -34.47 40.69 7.32
C ARG A 109 -35.45 40.06 6.33
#